data_AF-A0AAW2QHW8-F1
#
_entry.id   AF-A0AAW2QHW8-F1
#
_cell.length_a   1.000
_cell.length_b   1.000
_cell.length_c   1.000
_cell.angle_alpha   90.00
_cell.angle_beta   90.00
_cell.angle_gamma   90.00
#
_symmetry.space_group_name_H-M   'P 1'
#
loop_
_entity.id
_entity.type
_entity.pdbx_description
1 polymer ?
#
loop_
_entity_poly.entity_id
_entity_poly.type
_entity_poly.pdbx_seq_one_letter_code
_entity_poly.pdbx_strand_id
1 'polypeptide(L)'
;MVLDVAGLAFWSSNYNPDGAPDDAVWNGYTQSQLASVAKLVNIKAEDHISERIYIRISQWADHIVPGDNTLPLNYYSTYKLIRELDLRVEKINACKKDCMLYWNDDINLEYCKFCGEARYKPMSERNPNCKKTMYVILRYLPLIPHLQRLYASKAFAEQMM
;
A
#
# COMPACT_ATOMS: atom_id res chain seq x y z
N MET A 1 13.22 13.14 16.62
CA MET A 1 14.17 12.40 17.49
C MET A 1 13.55 11.05 17.76
N VAL A 2 14.10 9.88 17.43
CA VAL A 2 15.34 9.44 16.79
C VAL A 2 14.92 8.17 16.04
N LEU A 3 15.43 7.95 14.82
CA LEU A 3 15.29 6.65 14.16
C LEU A 3 16.08 5.64 14.99
N ASP A 4 15.37 4.85 15.79
CA ASP A 4 15.97 3.89 16.70
C ASP A 4 16.59 2.73 15.91
N VAL A 5 17.79 2.32 16.30
CA VAL A 5 18.65 1.36 15.59
C VAL A 5 17.98 -0.03 15.46
N ALA A 6 16.96 -0.29 16.27
CA ALA A 6 16.09 -1.47 16.20
C ALA A 6 15.27 -1.57 14.88
N GLY A 7 14.94 -0.45 14.24
CA GLY A 7 14.20 -0.43 12.96
C GLY A 7 15.01 -0.97 11.78
N LEU A 8 16.33 -0.77 11.80
CA LEU A 8 17.25 -1.30 10.80
C LEU A 8 17.51 -2.81 11.00
N ALA A 9 17.50 -3.27 12.26
CA ALA A 9 17.59 -4.70 12.57
C ALA A 9 16.34 -5.49 12.11
N PHE A 10 15.15 -4.86 12.14
CA PHE A 10 13.92 -5.48 11.62
C PHE A 10 13.92 -5.63 10.08
N TRP A 11 14.60 -4.73 9.36
CA TRP A 11 14.81 -4.82 7.92
C TRP A 11 15.84 -5.90 7.57
N SER A 12 16.91 -6.04 8.36
CA SER A 12 17.94 -7.08 8.17
C SER A 12 17.46 -8.51 8.50
N SER A 13 16.50 -8.69 9.41
CA SER A 13 16.05 -10.04 9.82
C SER A 13 14.91 -10.60 8.97
N ASN A 14 14.22 -9.76 8.18
CA ASN A 14 13.10 -10.18 7.33
C ASN A 14 13.38 -9.99 5.83
N TYR A 15 14.56 -9.49 5.47
CA TYR A 15 15.05 -9.56 4.09
C TYR A 15 15.64 -10.95 3.86
N ASN A 16 14.83 -11.85 3.31
CA ASN A 16 15.35 -13.08 2.71
C ASN A 16 15.93 -12.71 1.33
N PRO A 17 17.26 -12.81 1.11
CA PRO A 17 17.88 -12.45 -0.17
C PRO A 17 17.58 -13.47 -1.30
N ASP A 18 16.94 -14.60 -0.98
CA ASP A 18 16.74 -15.72 -1.92
C ASP A 18 15.44 -15.64 -2.77
N GLY A 19 14.72 -14.52 -2.72
CA GLY A 19 13.54 -14.29 -3.58
C GLY A 19 13.61 -12.92 -4.22
N ALA A 20 14.24 -12.84 -5.39
CA ALA A 20 14.35 -11.59 -6.10
C ALA A 20 12.96 -11.19 -6.65
N PRO A 21 12.54 -9.92 -6.50
CA PRO A 21 11.26 -9.44 -7.02
C PRO A 21 11.09 -9.55 -8.55
N ASP A 22 12.16 -9.88 -9.28
CA ASP A 22 12.20 -9.99 -10.74
C ASP A 22 12.26 -11.43 -11.26
N ASP A 23 12.03 -12.43 -10.41
CA ASP A 23 11.99 -13.82 -10.87
C ASP A 23 10.77 -14.05 -11.77
N ALA A 24 10.97 -14.83 -12.83
CA ALA A 24 9.91 -15.21 -13.76
C ALA A 24 8.83 -16.02 -13.03
N VAL A 25 7.58 -15.88 -13.45
CA VAL A 25 6.45 -16.58 -12.81
C VAL A 25 6.62 -18.11 -12.83
N TRP A 26 7.18 -18.64 -13.92
CA TRP A 26 7.67 -20.01 -14.10
C TRP A 26 8.67 -20.04 -15.26
N ASN A 27 9.37 -21.16 -15.46
CA ASN A 27 10.38 -21.29 -16.50
C ASN A 27 9.79 -21.08 -17.92
N GLY A 28 10.31 -20.07 -18.63
CA GLY A 28 9.86 -19.73 -19.99
C GLY A 28 8.78 -18.66 -20.07
N TYR A 29 8.32 -18.11 -18.94
CA TYR A 29 7.40 -16.98 -18.92
C TYR A 29 8.15 -15.65 -19.02
N THR A 30 7.67 -14.74 -19.89
CA THR A 30 8.39 -13.52 -20.27
C THR A 30 8.16 -12.35 -19.31
N GLN A 31 7.11 -12.39 -18.47
CA GLN A 31 6.81 -11.29 -17.55
C GLN A 31 7.28 -11.63 -16.13
N SER A 32 7.67 -10.60 -15.36
CA SER A 32 8.04 -10.76 -13.96
C SER A 32 6.82 -11.10 -13.10
N GLN A 33 7.05 -11.78 -11.98
CA GLN A 33 6.02 -12.11 -11.00
C GLN A 33 5.18 -10.90 -10.58
N LEU A 34 5.85 -9.76 -10.36
CA LEU A 34 5.21 -8.51 -9.97
C LEU A 34 4.29 -7.94 -11.05
N ALA A 35 4.69 -8.01 -12.33
CA ALA A 35 3.87 -7.51 -13.43
C ALA A 35 2.55 -8.28 -13.54
N SER A 36 2.60 -9.61 -13.37
CA SER A 36 1.41 -10.47 -13.37
C SER A 36 0.51 -10.20 -12.17
N VAL A 37 1.09 -10.10 -10.97
CA VAL A 37 0.38 -9.78 -9.72
C VAL A 37 -0.30 -8.40 -9.79
N ALA A 38 0.39 -7.38 -10.31
CA ALA A 38 -0.16 -6.04 -10.49
C ALA A 38 -1.34 -6.05 -11.48
N LYS A 39 -1.22 -6.77 -12.59
CA LYS A 39 -2.29 -6.90 -13.59
C LYS A 39 -3.53 -7.59 -13.01
N LEU A 40 -3.35 -8.64 -12.21
CA LEU A 40 -4.45 -9.36 -11.54
C LEU A 40 -5.22 -8.46 -10.56
N VAL A 41 -4.52 -7.60 -9.81
CA VAL A 41 -5.18 -6.66 -8.89
C VAL A 41 -5.89 -5.53 -9.63
N ASN A 42 -5.32 -5.04 -10.73
CA ASN A 42 -6.00 -4.05 -11.58
C ASN A 42 -7.30 -4.60 -12.17
N ILE A 43 -7.27 -5.81 -12.76
CA ILE A 43 -8.47 -6.48 -13.29
C ILE A 43 -9.54 -6.62 -12.20
N LYS A 44 -9.16 -7.09 -11.02
CA LYS A 44 -10.10 -7.19 -9.90
C LYS A 44 -10.72 -5.85 -9.54
N ALA A 45 -9.94 -4.77 -9.54
CA ALA A 45 -10.39 -3.43 -9.16
C ALA A 45 -11.32 -2.83 -10.22
N GLU A 46 -10.97 -2.95 -11.50
CA GLU A 46 -11.74 -2.45 -12.65
C GLU A 46 -13.07 -3.17 -12.81
N ASP A 47 -13.06 -4.51 -12.72
CA ASP A 47 -14.25 -5.34 -12.94
C ASP A 47 -15.04 -5.64 -11.65
N HIS A 48 -14.65 -5.03 -10.53
CA HIS A 48 -15.27 -5.23 -9.20
C HIS A 48 -15.43 -6.71 -8.81
N ILE A 49 -14.46 -7.54 -9.18
CA ILE A 49 -14.53 -9.00 -8.99
C ILE A 49 -14.55 -9.32 -7.50
N SER A 50 -15.55 -10.10 -7.07
CA SER A 50 -15.61 -10.57 -5.68
C SER A 50 -14.41 -11.46 -5.34
N GLU A 51 -13.98 -11.45 -4.07
CA GLU A 51 -12.86 -12.29 -3.62
C GLU A 51 -13.10 -13.79 -3.87
N ARG A 52 -14.35 -14.25 -3.74
CA ARG A 52 -14.72 -15.64 -4.02
C ARG A 52 -14.46 -16.05 -5.46
N ILE A 53 -14.77 -15.17 -6.41
CA ILE A 53 -14.55 -15.42 -7.84
C ILE A 53 -13.04 -15.40 -8.14
N TYR A 54 -12.31 -14.44 -7.57
CA TYR A 54 -10.86 -14.36 -7.71
C TYR A 54 -10.16 -15.66 -7.26
N ILE A 55 -10.53 -16.20 -6.10
CA ILE A 55 -9.96 -17.46 -5.58
C ILE A 55 -10.28 -18.62 -6.53
N ARG A 56 -11.52 -18.73 -7.01
CA ARG A 56 -11.91 -19.81 -7.96
C ARG A 56 -11.11 -19.76 -9.26
N ILE A 57 -10.91 -18.57 -9.81
CA ILE A 57 -10.12 -18.38 -11.04
C ILE A 57 -8.64 -18.73 -10.78
N SER A 58 -8.10 -18.31 -9.64
CA SER A 58 -6.69 -18.58 -9.29
C SER A 58 -6.43 -20.07 -9.07
N GLN A 59 -7.36 -20.78 -8.42
CA GLN A 59 -7.31 -22.24 -8.27
C GLN A 59 -7.44 -22.97 -9.61
N TRP A 60 -8.31 -22.50 -10.49
CA TRP A 60 -8.41 -23.06 -11.84
C TRP A 60 -7.13 -22.84 -12.65
N ALA A 61 -6.53 -21.65 -12.54
CA ALA A 61 -5.28 -21.34 -13.21
C ALA A 61 -4.13 -22.24 -12.75
N ASP A 62 -4.08 -22.59 -11.45
CA ASP A 62 -3.08 -23.51 -10.89
C ASP A 62 -3.08 -24.89 -11.57
N HIS A 63 -4.23 -25.35 -12.07
CA HIS A 63 -4.34 -26.62 -12.79
C HIS A 63 -3.81 -26.57 -14.24
N ILE A 64 -3.67 -25.37 -14.82
CA ILE A 64 -3.28 -25.18 -16.22
C ILE A 64 -1.81 -24.74 -16.32
N VAL A 65 -1.34 -23.99 -15.33
CA VAL A 65 0.03 -23.49 -15.25
C VAL A 65 0.97 -24.62 -14.78
N PRO A 66 2.21 -24.69 -15.29
CA PRO A 66 3.18 -25.68 -14.82
C PRO A 66 3.47 -25.55 -13.31
N GLY A 67 3.86 -26.67 -12.69
CA GLY A 67 4.00 -26.79 -11.23
C GLY A 67 5.10 -25.98 -10.56
N ASP A 68 5.90 -25.23 -11.33
CA ASP A 68 6.91 -24.27 -10.87
C ASP A 68 6.36 -22.83 -10.75
N ASN A 69 5.04 -22.68 -10.70
CA ASN A 69 4.35 -21.40 -10.59
C ASN A 69 4.55 -20.72 -9.22
N THR A 70 4.94 -19.45 -9.25
CA THR A 70 5.06 -18.60 -8.04
C THR A 70 3.85 -17.68 -7.81
N LEU A 71 2.77 -17.79 -8.60
CA LEU A 71 1.60 -16.92 -8.43
C LEU A 71 0.82 -17.21 -7.14
N PRO A 72 0.39 -16.15 -6.44
CA PRO A 72 -0.48 -16.28 -5.29
C PRO A 72 -1.89 -16.79 -5.68
N LEU A 73 -2.33 -17.85 -5.00
CA LEU A 73 -3.66 -18.47 -5.17
C LEU A 73 -4.80 -17.73 -4.46
N ASN A 74 -4.48 -16.78 -3.58
CA ASN A 74 -5.46 -16.03 -2.80
C ASN A 74 -5.24 -14.52 -2.93
N TYR A 75 -6.31 -13.76 -2.82
CA TYR A 75 -6.24 -12.31 -3.00
C TYR A 75 -5.38 -11.63 -1.92
N TYR A 76 -5.40 -12.15 -0.69
CA TYR A 76 -4.64 -11.59 0.41
C TYR A 76 -3.12 -11.65 0.17
N SER A 77 -2.58 -12.77 -0.33
CA SER A 77 -1.17 -12.94 -0.66
C SER A 77 -0.79 -12.13 -1.88
N THR A 78 -1.65 -12.06 -2.92
CA THR A 78 -1.48 -11.12 -4.03
C THR A 78 -1.35 -9.68 -3.54
N TYR A 79 -2.25 -9.28 -2.66
CA TYR A 79 -2.27 -7.92 -2.12
C TYR A 79 -1.09 -7.67 -1.15
N LYS A 80 -0.61 -8.71 -0.46
CA LYS A 80 0.57 -8.66 0.40
C LYS A 80 1.83 -8.37 -0.43
N LEU A 81 2.01 -9.05 -1.57
CA LEU A 81 3.13 -8.78 -2.49
C LEU A 81 3.10 -7.33 -2.99
N ILE A 82 1.93 -6.80 -3.37
CA ILE A 82 1.81 -5.39 -3.77
C ILE A 82 2.07 -4.43 -2.61
N ARG A 83 1.70 -4.80 -1.38
CA ARG A 83 2.04 -4.02 -0.19
C ARG A 83 3.53 -3.99 0.09
N GLU A 84 4.23 -5.08 -0.17
CA GLU A 84 5.69 -5.18 -0.02
C GLU A 84 6.44 -4.30 -1.04
N LEU A 85 5.85 -4.03 -2.21
CA LEU A 85 6.32 -3.00 -3.16
C LEU A 85 6.18 -1.56 -2.66
N ASP A 86 5.65 -1.40 -1.44
CA ASP A 86 5.69 -0.19 -0.63
C ASP A 86 5.10 1.04 -1.33
N LEU A 87 3.96 0.85 -2.01
CA LEU A 87 3.05 1.91 -2.43
C LEU A 87 2.29 2.46 -1.20
N ARG A 88 3.02 2.92 -0.17
CA ARG A 88 2.43 3.38 1.08
C ARG A 88 1.60 4.63 0.83
N VAL A 89 0.29 4.49 0.97
CA VAL A 89 -0.61 5.64 1.04
C VAL A 89 -0.69 6.09 2.49
N GLU A 90 -0.22 7.31 2.74
CA GLU A 90 -0.28 7.93 4.05
C GLU A 90 -1.58 8.73 4.21
N LYS A 91 -2.02 8.88 5.47
CA LYS A 91 -3.26 9.57 5.82
C LYS A 91 -2.95 10.84 6.58
N ILE A 92 -3.46 11.97 6.09
CA ILE A 92 -3.40 13.27 6.75
C ILE A 92 -4.81 13.69 7.11
N ASN A 93 -4.96 14.31 8.26
CA ASN A 93 -6.26 14.80 8.69
C ASN A 93 -6.42 16.25 8.28
N ALA A 94 -7.61 16.62 7.84
CA ALA A 94 -7.92 17.97 7.44
C ALA A 94 -9.08 18.54 8.26
N CYS A 95 -9.15 19.86 8.31
CA CYS A 95 -10.29 20.57 8.83
C CYS A 95 -11.54 20.25 7.99
N LYS A 96 -12.73 20.22 8.63
CA LYS A 96 -14.02 20.03 7.94
C LYS A 96 -14.28 21.07 6.83
N LYS A 97 -13.76 22.28 6.99
CA LYS A 97 -13.87 23.39 6.03
C LYS A 97 -12.60 23.57 5.19
N ASP A 98 -11.71 22.57 5.19
CA ASP A 98 -10.43 22.56 4.47
C ASP A 98 -9.49 23.74 4.77
N CYS A 99 -9.66 24.41 5.91
CA CYS A 99 -8.86 25.58 6.28
C CYS A 99 -7.41 25.23 6.69
N MET A 100 -7.17 23.99 7.15
CA MET A 100 -5.84 23.54 7.58
C MET A 100 -5.72 22.01 7.55
N LEU A 101 -4.47 21.56 7.49
CA LEU A 101 -4.07 20.17 7.71
C LEU A 101 -3.52 20.01 9.12
N TYR A 102 -3.91 18.94 9.80
CA TYR A 102 -3.33 18.55 11.09
C TYR A 102 -2.04 17.77 10.82
N TRP A 103 -0.97 18.52 10.55
CA TRP A 103 0.33 17.99 10.14
C TRP A 103 1.47 18.62 10.97
N ASN A 104 2.54 17.85 11.18
CA ASN A 104 3.71 18.24 11.99
C ASN A 104 3.33 18.76 13.39
N ASP A 105 3.56 20.05 13.66
CA ASP A 105 3.30 20.68 14.97
C ASP A 105 1.80 20.70 15.33
N ASP A 106 0.94 20.60 14.31
CA ASP A 106 -0.52 20.69 14.45
C ASP A 106 -1.19 19.33 14.63
N ILE A 107 -0.41 18.25 14.74
CA ILE A 107 -0.91 16.87 14.90
C ILE A 107 -1.72 16.66 16.17
N ASN A 108 -1.46 17.42 17.24
CA ASN A 108 -2.13 17.25 18.53
C ASN A 108 -3.34 18.18 18.72
N LEU A 109 -3.64 19.02 17.74
CA LEU A 109 -4.78 19.94 17.84
C LEU A 109 -6.11 19.19 17.66
N GLU A 110 -7.05 19.46 18.55
CA GLU A 110 -8.43 18.95 18.45
C GLU A 110 -9.37 19.92 17.72
N TYR A 111 -8.95 21.18 17.56
CA TYR A 111 -9.72 22.24 16.93
C TYR A 111 -8.89 22.97 15.88
N CYS A 112 -9.56 23.45 14.83
CA CYS A 112 -8.93 24.23 13.77
C CYS A 112 -8.53 25.62 14.28
N LYS A 113 -7.28 26.04 14.03
CA LYS A 113 -6.77 27.38 14.42
C LYS A 113 -7.51 28.54 13.73
N PHE A 114 -8.05 28.30 12.54
CA PHE A 114 -8.62 29.36 11.69
C PHE A 114 -10.13 29.50 11.84
N CYS A 115 -10.85 28.38 11.98
CA CYS A 115 -12.32 28.40 12.00
C CYS A 115 -12.95 27.80 13.27
N GLY A 116 -12.13 27.31 14.22
CA GLY A 116 -12.59 26.77 15.49
C GLY A 116 -13.35 25.43 15.41
N GLU A 117 -13.52 24.87 14.20
CA GLU A 117 -14.23 23.60 14.02
C GLU A 117 -13.49 22.43 14.66
N ALA A 118 -14.27 21.49 15.21
CA ALA A 118 -13.75 20.27 15.79
C ALA A 118 -13.15 19.35 14.72
N ARG A 119 -12.04 18.72 15.06
CA ARG A 119 -11.36 17.72 14.22
C ARG A 119 -12.12 16.40 14.13
N TYR A 120 -12.74 15.99 15.24
CA TYR A 120 -13.39 14.70 15.38
C TYR A 120 -14.91 14.84 15.33
N LYS A 121 -15.57 13.85 14.74
CA LYS A 121 -17.02 13.68 14.80
C LYS A 121 -17.44 13.39 16.25
N PRO A 122 -18.62 13.86 16.68
CA PRO A 122 -19.14 13.53 17.99
C PRO A 122 -19.25 12.01 18.15
N MET A 123 -18.89 11.54 19.34
CA MET A 123 -19.04 10.15 19.70
C MET A 123 -20.53 9.79 19.73
N SER A 124 -20.91 8.65 19.15
CA SER A 124 -22.27 8.14 19.32
C SER A 124 -22.48 7.69 20.77
N GLU A 125 -23.53 8.18 21.42
CA GLU A 125 -23.93 7.76 22.78
C GLU A 125 -24.14 6.25 22.91
N ARG A 126 -24.45 5.56 21.81
CA ARG A 126 -24.71 4.12 21.81
C ARG A 126 -23.47 3.26 22.07
N ASN A 127 -22.26 3.81 21.90
CA ASN A 127 -21.04 3.03 22.10
C ASN A 127 -19.86 3.92 22.57
N PRO A 128 -19.70 4.11 23.89
CA PRO A 128 -18.67 4.99 24.47
C PRO A 128 -17.23 4.49 24.27
N ASN A 129 -17.00 3.31 23.69
CA ASN A 129 -15.68 2.77 23.38
C ASN A 129 -15.26 2.90 21.90
N CYS A 130 -16.04 3.58 21.06
CA CYS A 130 -15.69 3.80 19.65
C CYS A 130 -14.45 4.70 19.47
N LYS A 131 -13.56 4.36 18.53
CA LYS A 131 -12.39 5.23 18.24
C LYS A 131 -12.88 6.60 17.72
N LYS A 132 -12.21 7.69 18.16
CA LYS A 132 -12.47 9.06 17.67
C LYS A 132 -12.40 9.06 16.14
N THR A 133 -13.53 9.31 15.48
CA THR A 133 -13.62 9.32 14.02
C THR A 133 -13.46 10.75 13.52
N MET A 134 -12.72 10.93 12.43
CA MET A 134 -12.34 12.25 11.93
C MET A 134 -13.36 12.73 10.90
N TYR A 135 -13.49 14.05 10.74
CA TYR A 135 -14.37 14.59 9.69
C TYR A 135 -13.81 14.34 8.29
N VAL A 136 -12.56 14.73 8.05
CA VAL A 136 -11.91 14.64 6.74
C VAL A 136 -10.55 13.95 6.90
N ILE A 137 -10.32 12.95 6.05
CA ILE A 137 -9.06 12.22 5.94
C ILE A 137 -8.60 12.32 4.50
N LEU A 138 -7.50 13.02 4.27
CA LEU A 138 -6.80 13.05 3.01
C LEU A 138 -5.83 11.88 2.93
N ARG A 139 -5.66 11.35 1.73
CA ARG A 139 -4.75 10.25 1.43
C ARG A 139 -3.74 10.76 0.42
N TYR A 140 -2.45 10.60 0.71
CA TYR A 140 -1.40 11.07 -0.16
C TYR A 140 -0.30 10.03 -0.29
N LEU A 141 0.45 10.14 -1.38
CA LEU A 141 1.59 9.29 -1.70
C LEU A 141 2.87 10.05 -1.33
N PRO A 142 3.70 9.55 -0.42
CA PRO A 142 4.93 10.23 -0.04
C PRO A 142 5.88 10.28 -1.24
N LEU A 143 6.19 11.49 -1.69
CA LEU A 143 6.99 11.73 -2.89
C LEU A 143 8.41 11.17 -2.77
N ILE A 144 9.06 11.37 -1.62
CA ILE A 144 10.48 11.01 -1.43
C ILE A 144 10.77 9.53 -1.71
N PRO A 145 10.12 8.54 -1.06
CA PRO A 145 10.40 7.13 -1.31
C PRO A 145 10.07 6.71 -2.74
N HIS A 146 9.05 7.33 -3.34
CA HIS A 146 8.66 7.06 -4.72
C HIS A 146 9.71 7.57 -5.72
N LEU A 147 10.21 8.79 -5.52
CA LEU A 147 11.28 9.36 -6.34
C LEU A 147 12.57 8.54 -6.18
N GLN A 148 12.94 8.13 -4.97
CA GLN A 148 14.11 7.27 -4.75
C GLN A 148 14.02 5.97 -5.56
N ARG A 149 12.86 5.31 -5.59
CA ARG A 149 12.66 4.12 -6.44
C ARG A 149 12.72 4.44 -7.92
N LEU A 150 12.07 5.53 -8.33
CA LEU A 150 12.06 5.97 -9.73
C LEU A 150 13.48 6.16 -10.26
N TYR A 151 14.33 6.87 -9.50
CA TYR A 151 15.72 7.14 -9.85
C TYR A 151 16.67 5.97 -9.61
N ALA A 152 16.28 4.94 -8.85
CA ALA A 152 17.05 3.70 -8.72
C ALA A 152 16.97 2.83 -9.98
N SER A 153 15.96 3.03 -10.84
CA SER A 153 15.83 2.32 -12.10
C SER A 153 16.79 2.87 -13.15
N LYS A 154 17.67 2.00 -13.68
CA LYS A 154 18.61 2.34 -14.76
C LYS A 154 17.89 2.84 -16.01
N ALA A 155 16.79 2.19 -16.38
CA ALA A 155 16.00 2.55 -17.55
C ALA A 155 15.45 3.99 -17.47
N PHE A 156 15.06 4.44 -16.27
CA PHE A 156 14.58 5.80 -16.08
C PHE A 156 15.73 6.82 -16.01
N ALA A 157 16.85 6.45 -15.40
CA ALA A 157 18.04 7.28 -15.35
C ALA A 157 18.60 7.57 -16.75
N GLU A 158 18.60 6.57 -17.64
CA GLU A 158 19.02 6.71 -19.04
C GLU A 158 18.10 7.62 -19.87
N GLN A 159 16.80 7.65 -19.56
CA GLN A 159 15.83 8.49 -20.27
C GLN A 159 15.87 9.98 -19.86
N MET A 160 16.50 10.30 -18.73
CA MET A 160 16.66 11.67 -18.24
C MET A 160 18.00 12.32 -18.62
N MET A 161 18.91 11.58 -19.26
CA MET A 161 20.18 12.08 -19.81
C MET A 161 20.02 12.46 -21.28
#